data_AF-A0A1I8CVB9-F1
#
_entry.id   AF-A0A1I8CVB9-F1
#
_cell.length_a   1.000
_cell.length_b   1.000
_cell.length_c   1.000
_cell.angle_alpha   90.00
_cell.angle_beta   90.00
_cell.angle_gamma   90.00
#
_symmetry.space_group_name_H-M   'P 1'
#
loop_
_entity.id
_entity.type
_entity.pdbx_description
1 polymer ?
#
loop_
_entity_poly.entity_id
_entity_poly.type
_entity_poly.pdbx_seq_one_letter_code
_entity_poly.pdbx_strand_id
1 'polypeptide(L)'
;MNFFNSIKEMVGDKIPPTVMDSAMNMGTSKITEYFGGEGKNFDSEKLEAKSPGDLITKVAMTGVLINTFTRSKADLEKVANGEQQGALAKLGAVKDIFMNFKGDMEKNPGAFDLLKNNWKDVLEQIFKTYNLTALIPLLKKIGSNSAE
;
A
#
# COMPACT_ATOMS: atom_id res chain seq x y z
N MET A 1 2.25 -13.74 14.88
CA MET A 1 2.38 -14.03 13.44
C MET A 1 2.78 -12.75 12.72
N ASN A 2 3.84 -12.78 11.91
CA ASN A 2 4.21 -11.63 11.07
C ASN A 2 3.16 -11.45 9.97
N PHE A 3 2.81 -10.20 9.62
CA PHE A 3 1.88 -9.81 8.54
C PHE A 3 2.07 -10.65 7.26
N PHE A 4 3.33 -10.95 6.96
CA PHE A 4 3.77 -11.71 5.81
C PHE A 4 3.58 -13.23 5.96
N ASN A 5 3.68 -13.81 7.15
CA ASN A 5 3.43 -15.25 7.32
C ASN A 5 1.94 -15.59 7.08
N SER A 6 1.02 -14.71 7.52
CA SER A 6 -0.42 -14.89 7.27
C SER A 6 -0.78 -14.80 5.78
N ILE A 7 -0.11 -13.91 5.02
CA ILE A 7 -0.24 -13.85 3.56
C ILE A 7 0.39 -15.11 2.91
N LYS A 8 1.53 -15.58 3.42
CA LYS A 8 2.13 -16.91 3.24
C LYS A 8 1.10 -18.04 3.14
N GLU A 9 0.39 -18.18 4.25
CA GLU A 9 -0.52 -19.28 4.55
C GLU A 9 -1.83 -19.20 3.76
N MET A 10 -2.33 -18.00 3.46
CA MET A 10 -3.58 -17.80 2.69
C MET A 10 -3.53 -18.25 1.23
N VAL A 11 -2.36 -18.33 0.61
CA VAL A 11 -2.21 -18.63 -0.83
C VAL A 11 -1.36 -19.85 -1.16
N GLY A 12 -0.69 -20.42 -0.16
CA GLY A 12 0.33 -21.43 -0.37
C GLY A 12 1.51 -20.92 -1.23
N ASP A 13 2.25 -21.82 -1.85
CA ASP A 13 3.44 -21.54 -2.68
C ASP A 13 3.19 -20.69 -3.96
N LYS A 14 1.99 -20.08 -4.08
CA LYS A 14 1.56 -19.30 -5.24
C LYS A 14 1.98 -17.84 -5.21
N ILE A 15 2.56 -17.36 -4.11
CA ILE A 15 3.29 -16.08 -4.11
C ILE A 15 4.74 -16.41 -4.48
N PRO A 16 5.30 -15.82 -5.55
CA PRO A 16 6.73 -15.91 -5.78
C PRO A 16 7.45 -15.37 -4.53
N PRO A 17 8.29 -16.17 -3.84
CA PRO A 17 9.01 -15.73 -2.63
C PRO A 17 9.74 -14.40 -2.85
N THR A 18 10.20 -14.18 -4.08
CA THR A 18 10.83 -12.96 -4.57
C THR A 18 9.97 -11.70 -4.45
N VAL A 19 8.65 -11.76 -4.63
CA VAL A 19 7.77 -10.58 -4.49
C VAL A 19 7.63 -10.18 -3.03
N MET A 20 7.60 -11.17 -2.14
CA MET A 20 7.38 -11.00 -0.71
C MET A 20 8.65 -10.50 0.00
N ASP A 21 9.78 -11.10 -0.34
CA ASP A 21 11.10 -10.67 0.11
C ASP A 21 11.49 -9.32 -0.51
N SER A 22 11.03 -9.03 -1.73
CA SER A 22 11.21 -7.70 -2.35
C SER A 22 10.36 -6.63 -1.69
N ALA A 23 9.09 -6.90 -1.37
CA ALA A 23 8.20 -5.93 -0.72
C ALA A 23 8.68 -5.59 0.70
N MET A 24 9.21 -6.56 1.44
CA MET A 24 9.80 -6.34 2.77
C MET A 24 11.12 -5.56 2.73
N ASN A 25 11.93 -5.75 1.68
CA ASN A 25 13.21 -5.06 1.49
C ASN A 25 13.11 -3.89 0.49
N MET A 26 11.90 -3.46 0.13
CA MET A 26 11.71 -2.39 -0.85
C MET A 26 11.96 -1.04 -0.20
N GLY A 27 13.05 -0.39 -0.61
CA GLY A 27 13.31 1.02 -0.29
C GLY A 27 12.24 1.95 -0.87
N THR A 28 12.18 3.17 -0.32
CA THR A 28 11.23 4.24 -0.72
C THR A 28 11.26 4.54 -2.22
N SER A 29 12.40 4.35 -2.89
CA SER A 29 12.55 4.51 -4.35
C SER A 29 11.68 3.54 -5.15
N LYS A 30 11.74 2.24 -4.86
CA LYS A 30 10.94 1.21 -5.55
C LYS A 30 9.45 1.32 -5.26
N ILE A 31 9.09 1.71 -4.04
CA ILE A 31 7.69 2.02 -3.68
C ILE A 31 7.20 3.19 -4.53
N THR A 32 8.01 4.24 -4.66
CA THR A 32 7.70 5.40 -5.48
C THR A 32 7.56 5.02 -6.95
N GLU A 33 8.45 4.19 -7.50
CA GLU A 33 8.33 3.68 -8.88
C GLU A 33 7.01 2.93 -9.13
N TYR A 34 6.64 2.05 -8.19
CA TYR A 34 5.42 1.26 -8.29
C TYR A 34 4.15 2.12 -8.25
N PHE A 35 4.08 3.09 -7.34
CA PHE A 35 2.89 3.91 -7.11
C PHE A 35 2.90 5.27 -7.84
N GLY A 36 4.01 5.68 -8.46
CA GLY A 36 4.11 7.03 -9.02
C GLY A 36 5.49 7.40 -9.52
N GLY A 37 6.11 6.50 -10.31
CA GLY A 37 7.40 6.73 -10.94
C GLY A 37 7.49 8.10 -11.63
N GLU A 38 8.71 8.58 -11.85
CA GLU A 38 9.01 9.91 -12.42
C GLU A 38 8.05 10.31 -13.55
N GLY A 39 7.24 11.35 -13.30
CA GLY A 39 6.32 11.94 -14.28
C GLY A 39 5.00 11.22 -14.53
N LYS A 40 4.68 10.12 -13.84
CA LYS A 40 3.39 9.43 -14.01
C LYS A 40 2.37 9.83 -12.94
N ASN A 41 1.18 10.23 -13.38
CA ASN A 41 0.02 10.35 -12.50
C ASN A 41 -0.29 8.96 -11.92
N PHE A 42 -0.44 8.88 -10.60
CA PHE A 42 -0.92 7.67 -9.94
C PHE A 42 -2.29 7.28 -10.52
N ASP A 43 -2.46 5.97 -10.72
CA ASP A 43 -3.68 5.39 -11.26
C ASP A 43 -4.08 4.20 -10.39
N SER A 44 -5.12 4.38 -9.58
CA SER A 44 -5.62 3.34 -8.68
C SER A 44 -6.16 2.12 -9.42
N GLU A 45 -6.58 2.25 -10.68
CA GLU A 45 -7.12 1.13 -11.46
C GLU A 45 -6.03 0.08 -11.74
N LYS A 46 -4.76 0.51 -11.81
CA LYS A 46 -3.62 -0.42 -11.93
C LYS A 46 -3.46 -1.31 -10.71
N LEU A 47 -4.02 -0.92 -9.57
CA LEU A 47 -4.03 -1.70 -8.33
C LEU A 47 -5.24 -2.65 -8.24
N GLU A 48 -6.15 -2.67 -9.21
CA GLU A 48 -7.24 -3.65 -9.22
C GLU A 48 -6.72 -5.05 -9.54
N ALA A 49 -7.12 -6.05 -8.75
CA ALA A 49 -6.61 -7.39 -8.92
C ALA A 49 -7.23 -8.13 -10.12
N LYS A 50 -6.38 -8.78 -10.92
CA LYS A 50 -6.80 -9.63 -12.06
C LYS A 50 -6.78 -11.12 -11.77
N SER A 51 -6.07 -11.53 -10.73
CA SER A 51 -5.96 -12.91 -10.27
C SER A 51 -5.68 -12.95 -8.75
N PRO A 52 -5.80 -14.12 -8.08
CA PRO A 52 -5.47 -14.24 -6.66
C PRO A 52 -4.03 -13.81 -6.34
N GLY A 53 -3.04 -14.24 -7.12
CA GLY A 53 -1.64 -13.86 -6.92
C GLY A 53 -1.40 -12.35 -7.11
N ASP A 54 -2.09 -11.74 -8.07
CA ASP A 54 -2.04 -10.29 -8.32
C ASP A 54 -2.65 -9.51 -7.14
N LEU A 55 -3.81 -9.96 -6.62
CA LEU A 55 -4.44 -9.36 -5.43
C LEU A 55 -3.46 -9.29 -4.26
N ILE A 56 -2.82 -10.40 -3.97
CA ILE A 56 -1.89 -10.48 -2.83
C ILE A 56 -0.69 -9.57 -3.01
N THR A 57 -0.15 -9.53 -4.22
CA THR A 57 0.96 -8.61 -4.55
C THR A 57 0.54 -7.16 -4.33
N LYS A 58 -0.64 -6.77 -4.82
CA LYS A 58 -1.18 -5.40 -4.70
C LYS A 58 -1.50 -5.01 -3.27
N VAL A 59 -2.07 -5.93 -2.50
CA VAL A 59 -2.34 -5.75 -1.08
C VAL A 59 -1.04 -5.58 -0.30
N ALA A 60 -0.04 -6.45 -0.53
CA ALA A 60 1.26 -6.35 0.11
C ALA A 60 1.95 -5.01 -0.20
N MET A 61 2.00 -4.61 -1.47
CA MET A 61 2.59 -3.34 -1.89
C MET A 61 1.87 -2.13 -1.27
N THR A 62 0.55 -2.16 -1.20
CA THR A 62 -0.24 -1.08 -0.57
C THR A 62 0.01 -1.03 0.94
N GLY A 63 0.14 -2.18 1.60
CA GLY A 63 0.51 -2.24 3.02
C GLY A 63 1.89 -1.66 3.30
N VAL A 64 2.87 -1.94 2.43
CA VAL A 64 4.21 -1.35 2.50
C VAL A 64 4.16 0.18 2.32
N LEU A 65 3.37 0.67 1.38
CA LEU A 65 3.16 2.10 1.16
C LEU A 65 2.58 2.78 2.41
N ILE A 66 1.49 2.25 2.95
CA ILE A 66 0.81 2.79 4.15
C ILE A 66 1.75 2.80 5.35
N ASN A 67 2.50 1.71 5.56
CA ASN A 67 3.47 1.62 6.65
C ASN A 67 4.62 2.63 6.48
N THR A 68 5.10 2.84 5.25
CA THR A 68 6.12 3.86 4.96
C THR A 68 5.63 5.25 5.33
N PHE A 69 4.43 5.65 4.91
CA PHE A 69 3.84 6.93 5.30
C PHE A 69 3.62 7.05 6.80
N THR A 70 3.17 5.98 7.45
CA THR A 70 2.94 5.97 8.90
C THR A 70 4.24 6.16 9.68
N ARG A 71 5.32 5.49 9.27
CA ARG A 71 6.64 5.59 9.93
C ARG A 71 7.29 6.95 9.71
N SER A 72 7.19 7.48 8.49
CA SER A 72 7.80 8.75 8.12
C SER A 72 6.90 9.95 8.37
N LYS A 73 5.73 9.79 9.00
CA LYS A 73 4.70 10.82 9.15
C LYS A 73 5.27 12.14 9.69
N ALA A 74 6.04 12.08 10.78
CA ALA A 74 6.60 13.27 11.42
C ALA A 74 7.55 14.06 10.49
N ASP A 75 8.29 13.37 9.63
CA ASP A 75 9.19 14.03 8.67
C ASP A 75 8.43 14.55 7.45
N LEU A 76 7.40 13.82 7.01
CA LEU A 76 6.53 14.23 5.92
C LEU A 76 5.73 15.49 6.28
N GLU A 77 5.25 15.61 7.52
CA GLU A 77 4.51 16.78 8.02
C GLU A 77 5.32 18.09 7.91
N LYS A 78 6.65 18.02 8.03
CA LYS A 78 7.55 19.19 7.91
C LYS A 78 7.65 19.73 6.49
N VAL A 79 7.38 18.90 5.47
CA VAL A 79 7.57 19.22 4.05
C VAL A 79 6.28 19.15 3.22
N ALA A 80 5.16 18.84 3.88
CA ALA A 80 3.84 18.71 3.32
C ALA A 80 3.16 20.08 3.14
N ASN A 81 2.42 20.25 2.03
CA ASN A 81 1.49 21.36 1.86
C ASN A 81 0.16 21.10 2.60
N GLY A 82 -0.77 22.06 2.57
CA GLY A 82 -2.05 21.94 3.30
C GLY A 82 -2.90 20.73 2.92
N GLU A 83 -2.97 20.38 1.63
CA GLU A 83 -3.70 19.19 1.16
C GLU A 83 -3.05 17.90 1.71
N GLN A 84 -1.73 17.83 1.64
CA GLN A 84 -0.95 16.69 2.12
C GLN A 84 -1.02 16.54 3.64
N GLN A 85 -1.01 17.63 4.40
CA GLN A 85 -1.23 17.60 5.85
C GLN A 85 -2.62 17.03 6.18
N GLY A 86 -3.65 17.42 5.42
CA GLY A 86 -4.99 16.85 5.54
C GLY A 86 -5.04 15.33 5.29
N ALA A 87 -4.29 14.83 4.31
CA ALA A 87 -4.17 13.39 4.05
C ALA A 87 -3.33 12.66 5.14
N LEU A 88 -2.23 13.25 5.61
CA LEU A 88 -1.38 12.70 6.69
C LEU A 88 -2.15 12.55 8.01
N ALA A 89 -3.07 13.47 8.31
CA ALA A 89 -3.95 13.39 9.47
C ALA A 89 -4.86 12.15 9.43
N LYS A 90 -5.24 11.68 8.24
CA LYS A 90 -6.18 10.56 8.04
C LYS A 90 -5.50 9.19 7.92
N LEU A 91 -4.17 9.10 8.07
CA LEU A 91 -3.44 7.82 7.96
C LEU A 91 -3.92 6.74 8.95
N GLY A 92 -4.46 7.13 10.11
CA GLY A 92 -5.07 6.18 11.04
C GLY A 92 -6.25 5.44 10.41
N ALA A 93 -7.22 6.18 9.85
CA ALA A 93 -8.38 5.61 9.17
C ALA A 93 -7.98 4.76 7.95
N VAL A 94 -6.99 5.22 7.18
CA VAL A 94 -6.43 4.45 6.04
C VAL A 94 -5.88 3.11 6.50
N LYS A 95 -5.13 3.10 7.61
CA LYS A 95 -4.58 1.87 8.19
C LYS A 95 -5.69 0.92 8.64
N ASP A 96 -6.73 1.44 9.30
CA ASP A 96 -7.82 0.62 9.79
C ASP A 96 -8.61 -0.04 8.65
N ILE A 97 -8.92 0.71 7.58
CA ILE A 97 -9.56 0.17 6.36
C ILE A 97 -8.73 -0.95 5.76
N PHE A 98 -7.42 -0.73 5.61
CA PHE A 98 -6.52 -1.74 5.06
C PHE A 98 -6.43 -2.99 5.95
N MET A 99 -6.36 -2.81 7.27
CA MET A 99 -6.30 -3.92 8.22
C MET A 99 -7.61 -4.73 8.28
N ASN A 100 -8.76 -4.07 8.14
CA ASN A 100 -10.05 -4.76 8.06
C ASN A 100 -10.11 -5.66 6.82
N PHE A 101 -9.75 -5.13 5.65
CA PHE A 101 -9.68 -5.93 4.43
C PHE A 101 -8.70 -7.10 4.55
N LYS A 102 -7.54 -6.87 5.20
CA LYS A 102 -6.59 -7.95 5.47
C LYS A 102 -7.22 -9.05 6.33
N GLY A 103 -7.99 -8.69 7.35
CA GLY A 103 -8.74 -9.64 8.16
C GLY A 103 -9.79 -10.41 7.34
N ASP A 104 -10.41 -9.78 6.35
CA ASP A 104 -11.35 -10.44 5.46
C ASP A 104 -10.66 -11.45 4.52
N MET A 105 -9.46 -11.14 4.04
CA MET A 105 -8.65 -12.12 3.29
C MET A 105 -8.33 -13.34 4.17
N GLU A 106 -7.93 -13.13 5.42
CA GLU A 106 -7.56 -14.19 6.37
C GLU A 106 -8.74 -15.12 6.67
N LYS A 107 -9.94 -14.56 6.76
CA LYS A 107 -11.16 -15.32 7.03
C LYS A 107 -11.73 -16.04 5.81
N ASN A 108 -11.39 -15.60 4.60
CA ASN A 108 -11.99 -16.10 3.36
C ASN A 108 -10.93 -16.59 2.34
N PRO A 109 -10.03 -17.52 2.72
CA PRO A 109 -8.99 -18.00 1.83
C PRO A 109 -9.63 -18.72 0.62
N GLY A 110 -9.48 -18.14 -0.57
CA GLY A 110 -10.01 -18.70 -1.83
C GLY A 110 -11.24 -17.98 -2.40
N ALA A 111 -11.85 -17.04 -1.67
CA ALA A 111 -12.99 -16.26 -2.16
C ALA A 111 -12.57 -15.09 -3.07
N PHE A 112 -11.86 -15.39 -4.17
CA PHE A 112 -11.21 -14.36 -4.98
C PHE A 112 -12.16 -13.27 -5.50
N ASP A 113 -13.32 -13.63 -6.06
CA ASP A 113 -14.23 -12.64 -6.64
C ASP A 113 -14.80 -11.68 -5.59
N LEU A 114 -15.11 -12.20 -4.39
CA LEU A 114 -15.51 -11.38 -3.23
C LEU A 114 -14.38 -10.43 -2.82
N LEU A 115 -13.18 -10.98 -2.60
CA LEU A 115 -12.02 -10.20 -2.15
C LEU A 115 -11.58 -9.18 -3.20
N LYS A 116 -11.71 -9.48 -4.50
CA LYS A 116 -11.44 -8.56 -5.60
C LYS A 116 -12.37 -7.36 -5.58
N ASN A 117 -13.67 -7.57 -5.35
CA ASN A 117 -14.64 -6.49 -5.27
C ASN A 117 -14.42 -5.64 -4.03
N ASN A 118 -14.26 -6.27 -2.85
CA ASN A 118 -13.93 -5.56 -1.62
C ASN A 118 -12.62 -4.75 -1.75
N TRP A 119 -11.64 -5.28 -2.49
CA TRP A 119 -10.38 -4.58 -2.74
C TRP A 119 -10.57 -3.30 -3.57
N LYS A 120 -11.47 -3.29 -4.56
CA LYS A 120 -11.79 -2.07 -5.30
C LYS A 120 -12.33 -0.98 -4.38
N ASP A 121 -13.23 -1.34 -3.47
CA ASP A 121 -13.80 -0.40 -2.49
C ASP A 121 -12.73 0.13 -1.53
N VAL A 122 -11.78 -0.72 -1.14
CA VAL A 122 -10.63 -0.32 -0.31
C VAL A 122 -9.75 0.67 -1.06
N LEU A 123 -9.44 0.43 -2.32
CA LEU A 123 -8.64 1.34 -3.15
C LEU A 123 -9.32 2.70 -3.31
N GLU A 124 -10.63 2.72 -3.57
CA GLU A 124 -11.41 3.95 -3.67
C GLU A 124 -11.37 4.74 -2.36
N GLN A 125 -11.61 4.08 -1.22
CA GLN A 125 -11.53 4.75 0.07
C GLN A 125 -10.13 5.31 0.32
N ILE A 126 -9.09 4.49 0.20
CA ILE A 126 -7.72 4.89 0.57
C ILE A 126 -7.19 5.99 -0.35
N PHE A 127 -7.29 5.81 -1.66
CA PHE A 127 -6.63 6.71 -2.60
C PHE A 127 -7.50 7.89 -3.04
N LYS A 128 -8.82 7.74 -3.13
CA LYS A 128 -9.71 8.84 -3.52
C LYS A 128 -10.28 9.55 -2.30
N THR A 129 -10.98 8.86 -1.40
CA THR A 129 -11.65 9.49 -0.25
C THR A 129 -10.66 10.05 0.78
N TYR A 130 -9.63 9.27 1.12
CA TYR A 130 -8.59 9.66 2.07
C TYR A 130 -7.37 10.31 1.41
N ASN A 131 -7.37 10.41 0.07
CA ASN A 131 -6.38 11.12 -0.73
C ASN A 131 -4.93 10.67 -0.46
N LEU A 132 -4.70 9.37 -0.28
CA LEU A 132 -3.34 8.83 -0.12
C LEU A 132 -2.45 9.16 -1.33
N THR A 133 -3.06 9.36 -2.50
CA THR A 133 -2.37 9.77 -3.74
C THR A 133 -1.56 11.05 -3.57
N ALA A 134 -2.07 12.05 -2.86
CA ALA A 134 -1.36 13.31 -2.63
C ALA A 134 -0.06 13.14 -1.84
N LEU A 135 0.09 12.03 -1.11
CA LEU A 135 1.29 11.74 -0.31
C LEU A 135 2.41 11.07 -1.11
N ILE A 136 2.11 10.41 -2.23
CA ILE A 136 3.10 9.68 -3.05
C ILE A 136 4.29 10.57 -3.45
N PRO A 137 4.11 11.84 -3.91
CA PRO A 137 5.23 12.71 -4.22
C PRO A 137 6.16 13.02 -3.04
N LEU A 138 5.66 12.94 -1.79
CA LEU A 138 6.47 13.21 -0.61
C LEU A 138 7.48 12.11 -0.30
N LEU A 139 7.26 10.88 -0.76
CA LEU A 139 8.22 9.78 -0.59
C LEU A 139 9.58 10.09 -1.24
N LYS A 140 9.58 10.84 -2.35
CA LYS A 140 10.80 11.31 -3.00
C LYS A 140 11.59 12.25 -2.11
N LYS A 141 10.90 13.15 -1.41
CA LYS A 141 11.53 14.17 -0.55
C LYS A 141 12.24 13.55 0.66
N ILE A 142 11.69 12.46 1.22
CA ILE A 142 12.29 11.78 2.37
C ILE A 142 13.35 10.75 1.96
N GLY A 143 13.22 10.12 0.78
CA GLY A 143 14.23 9.19 0.24
C GLY A 143 15.54 9.88 -0.15
N SER A 144 15.50 11.18 -0.51
CA SER A 144 16.68 11.99 -0.76
C SER A 144 17.42 12.43 0.51
N ASN A 145 16.77 12.42 1.68
CA ASN A 145 17.36 12.86 2.95
C ASN A 145 18.04 11.73 3.74
N SER A 146 17.90 10.46 3.33
CA SER A 146 18.59 9.33 3.97
C SER A 146 19.87 8.91 3.23
N ALA A 147 20.37 9.75 2.33
CA ALA A 147 21.54 9.50 1.48
C ALA A 147 22.72 10.47 1.77
N GLU A 148 22.71 11.12 2.94
CA GLU A 148 23.90 11.79 3.52
C GLU A 148 24.45 10.99 4.71
#